data_AF-A0A7S3X417-F1
#
_entry.id   AF-A0A7S3X417-F1
#
_cell.length_a   1.000
_cell.length_b   1.000
_cell.length_c   1.000
_cell.angle_alpha   90.00
_cell.angle_beta   90.00
_cell.angle_gamma   90.00
#
_symmetry.space_group_name_H-M   'P 1'
#
loop_
_entity.id
_entity.type
_entity.pdbx_description
1 polymer ?
#
loop_
_entity_poly.entity_id
_entity_poly.type
_entity_poly.pdbx_seq_one_letter_code
_entity_poly.pdbx_strand_id
1 'polypeptide(L)'
;GDRAGEARCAGNERGAKQASRLLEEAGSVEYCAPDFKGPECQLCAAENHHLVDGDECKECAPRGAAAALIAGIVFGLCVACGLAAWAYSMTAWRKKRIIGPILRFADRSVKYYIGGGMTAKVKILFGFYQISTVLSSTYSARLPEEYTGWTDRLANAMSIDWSGVFLPEQCLGYGLRLLTIALSPVALITLLLGTGIALRLRRWRAAPPPRPTEASGSGPGPGADTGLVEASMSMVEASIASAISAIAEAINTDESKVSASHARAWKVEAVLGLLDLTPAGLVLVFCFVPSISASIFRAWSCQAYTVSPPDEPLRQVSYMRLDASVECGTDKHESITGLAIGFIVLWPAGSLVLFTSLLIACSKPLRAKSPNALTKATAFLHREYKKTWYWWEAVELARKLVLTGFVLLIPEERAFVRLVVATLVCSFYAVVLAVVRPYKRVEDDVLAVATSLALLLLFLGTN
;
A
#
# COMPACT_ATOMS: atom_id res chain seq x y z
N GLY A 1 -9.40 8.57 26.25
CA GLY A 1 -8.18 7.82 26.58
C GLY A 1 -7.75 8.03 28.02
N ASP A 2 -7.80 9.27 28.51
CA ASP A 2 -7.09 9.68 29.73
C ASP A 2 -7.44 8.92 31.02
N ARG A 3 -8.69 8.49 31.20
CA ARG A 3 -9.12 7.73 32.39
C ARG A 3 -8.52 6.31 32.50
N ALA A 4 -8.14 5.67 31.39
CA ALA A 4 -7.55 4.33 31.40
C ALA A 4 -6.05 4.39 31.74
N GLY A 5 -5.36 5.44 31.26
CA GLY A 5 -3.94 5.68 31.54
C GLY A 5 -3.66 5.89 33.03
N GLU A 6 -4.48 6.67 33.70
CA GLU A 6 -4.37 6.93 35.15
C GLU A 6 -4.51 5.66 35.99
N ALA A 7 -5.31 4.66 35.56
CA ALA A 7 -5.53 3.43 36.32
C ALA A 7 -4.32 2.48 36.37
N ARG A 8 -3.37 2.65 35.44
CA ARG A 8 -2.18 1.79 35.30
C ARG A 8 -0.96 2.28 36.08
N CYS A 9 -0.98 3.52 36.55
CA CYS A 9 0.09 4.08 37.36
C CYS A 9 -0.11 3.69 38.83
N ALA A 10 0.99 3.37 39.53
CA ALA A 10 0.93 3.08 40.96
C ALA A 10 0.44 4.32 41.73
N GLY A 11 -0.53 4.12 42.65
CA GLY A 11 -1.08 5.19 43.49
C GLY A 11 -2.44 5.77 43.06
N ASN A 12 -3.10 5.24 42.02
CA ASN A 12 -4.48 5.63 41.72
C ASN A 12 -5.46 5.02 42.73
N GLU A 13 -6.34 5.85 43.29
CA GLU A 13 -7.18 5.59 44.48
C GLU A 13 -8.12 4.38 44.38
N ARG A 14 -8.35 3.81 43.19
CA ARG A 14 -9.18 2.60 43.03
C ARG A 14 -8.50 1.30 43.49
N GLY A 15 -7.16 1.24 43.51
CA GLY A 15 -6.40 0.11 44.06
C GLY A 15 -6.17 0.21 45.58
N ALA A 16 -6.40 1.38 46.17
CA ALA A 16 -6.09 1.65 47.59
C ALA A 16 -6.94 0.83 48.57
N LYS A 17 -8.06 0.22 48.14
CA LYS A 17 -8.88 -0.64 49.00
C LYS A 17 -8.34 -2.04 49.23
N GLN A 18 -7.32 -2.49 48.48
CA GLN A 18 -6.76 -3.83 48.65
C GLN A 18 -5.30 -3.82 49.14
N ALA A 19 -4.57 -2.72 48.95
CA ALA A 19 -3.18 -2.56 49.36
C ALA A 19 -3.00 -1.94 50.78
N SER A 20 -3.98 -2.07 51.68
CA SER A 20 -3.87 -1.59 53.07
C SER A 20 -3.43 -2.65 54.09
N ARG A 21 -2.84 -3.76 53.64
CA ARG A 21 -2.21 -4.74 54.54
C ARG A 21 -0.96 -5.33 53.91
N LEU A 22 0.11 -4.53 53.88
CA LEU A 22 1.49 -4.92 54.14
C LEU A 22 2.34 -3.67 53.94
N LEU A 23 2.71 -3.07 55.06
CA LEU A 23 3.77 -2.08 55.14
C LEU A 23 5.09 -2.85 54.94
N GLU A 24 5.70 -2.70 53.77
CA GLU A 24 7.10 -3.06 53.57
C GLU A 24 7.78 -2.03 52.66
N GLU A 25 8.75 -1.35 53.28
CA GLU A 25 9.91 -0.64 52.74
C GLU A 25 9.75 0.26 51.51
N ALA A 26 9.80 1.57 51.80
CA ALA A 26 10.21 2.60 50.87
C ALA A 26 11.64 2.31 50.36
N GLY A 27 11.74 1.72 49.17
CA GLY A 27 13.03 1.43 48.51
C GLY A 27 12.97 1.18 47.00
N SER A 28 11.80 0.91 46.41
CA SER A 28 11.65 0.79 44.95
C SER A 28 10.28 1.30 44.52
N VAL A 29 10.22 2.54 44.03
CA VAL A 29 8.97 3.13 43.52
C VAL A 29 8.63 2.49 42.19
N GLU A 30 7.89 1.38 42.20
CA GLU A 30 7.26 0.87 40.98
C GLU A 30 6.25 1.92 40.49
N TYR A 31 6.59 2.61 39.40
CA TYR A 31 5.75 3.65 38.78
C TYR A 31 4.45 3.06 38.16
N CYS A 32 4.45 1.77 37.82
CA CYS A 32 3.32 1.07 37.22
C CYS A 32 2.67 0.09 38.22
N ALA A 33 1.37 -0.16 38.05
CA ALA A 33 0.67 -1.26 38.70
C ALA A 33 1.29 -2.62 38.27
N PRO A 34 1.17 -3.68 39.10
CA PRO A 34 1.97 -4.91 38.97
C PRO A 34 1.81 -5.66 37.63
N ASP A 35 0.68 -5.51 36.94
CA ASP A 35 0.43 -6.13 35.63
C ASP A 35 0.99 -5.32 34.44
N PHE A 36 1.59 -4.15 34.69
CA PHE A 36 2.01 -3.21 33.66
C PHE A 36 3.49 -2.81 33.80
N LYS A 37 4.12 -2.46 32.67
CA LYS A 37 5.51 -1.97 32.60
C LYS A 37 5.70 -0.99 31.43
N GLY A 38 6.92 -0.45 31.33
CA GLY A 38 7.32 0.44 30.23
C GLY A 38 6.88 1.90 30.44
N PRO A 39 7.24 2.79 29.50
CA PRO A 39 6.85 4.20 29.59
C PRO A 39 5.32 4.34 29.53
N GLU A 40 4.78 5.23 30.36
CA GLU A 40 3.32 5.45 30.53
C GLU A 40 2.51 4.19 30.86
N CYS A 41 3.18 3.14 31.37
CA CYS A 41 2.60 1.84 31.73
C CYS A 41 1.79 1.20 30.58
N GLN A 42 2.26 1.35 29.34
CA GLN A 42 1.56 0.86 28.15
C GLN A 42 1.89 -0.59 27.76
N LEU A 43 2.80 -1.26 28.46
CA LEU A 43 3.17 -2.65 28.20
C LEU A 43 2.65 -3.57 29.31
N CYS A 44 2.33 -4.81 28.98
CA CYS A 44 1.99 -5.83 29.97
C CYS A 44 3.26 -6.37 30.64
N ALA A 45 3.22 -6.60 31.95
CA ALA A 45 4.31 -7.21 32.70
C ALA A 45 4.58 -8.64 32.23
N ALA A 46 3.50 -9.43 32.10
CA ALA A 46 3.52 -10.81 31.60
C ALA A 46 3.94 -10.90 30.12
N GLU A 47 4.73 -11.92 29.79
CA GLU A 47 5.11 -12.21 28.40
C GLU A 47 3.90 -12.71 27.60
N ASN A 48 3.90 -12.48 26.28
CA ASN A 48 2.83 -12.87 25.36
C ASN A 48 1.43 -12.35 25.77
N HIS A 49 1.37 -11.19 26.41
CA HIS A 49 0.12 -10.47 26.67
C HIS A 49 0.11 -9.16 25.88
N HIS A 50 -1.10 -8.72 25.51
CA HIS A 50 -1.32 -7.42 24.89
C HIS A 50 -2.38 -6.65 25.65
N LEU A 51 -2.26 -5.33 25.60
CA LEU A 51 -3.21 -4.41 26.19
C LEU A 51 -4.46 -4.28 25.31
N VAL A 52 -5.63 -4.45 25.92
CA VAL A 52 -6.96 -4.29 25.32
C VAL A 52 -7.66 -3.14 26.02
N ASP A 53 -8.28 -2.24 25.23
CA ASP A 53 -9.06 -1.07 25.70
C ASP A 53 -8.35 -0.10 26.65
N GLY A 54 -7.04 -0.29 26.84
CA GLY A 54 -6.19 0.60 27.63
C GLY A 54 -6.06 0.20 29.10
N ASP A 55 -6.71 -0.87 29.55
CA ASP A 55 -6.83 -1.25 30.97
C ASP A 55 -6.71 -2.75 31.26
N GLU A 56 -6.82 -3.65 30.27
CA GLU A 56 -6.70 -5.10 30.47
C GLU A 56 -5.56 -5.73 29.67
N CYS A 57 -4.76 -6.60 30.30
CA CYS A 57 -3.76 -7.43 29.63
C CYS A 57 -4.32 -8.82 29.29
N LYS A 58 -4.38 -9.19 28.01
CA LYS A 58 -4.89 -10.49 27.53
C LYS A 58 -3.82 -11.29 26.81
N GLU A 59 -3.88 -12.61 26.96
CA GLU A 59 -2.98 -13.54 26.26
C GLU A 59 -3.08 -13.39 24.73
N CYS A 60 -1.92 -13.45 24.10
CA CYS A 60 -1.78 -13.43 22.65
C CYS A 60 -2.22 -14.77 22.04
N ALA A 61 -3.04 -14.70 20.99
CA ALA A 61 -3.39 -15.88 20.21
C ALA A 61 -2.14 -16.52 19.58
N PRO A 62 -2.12 -17.86 19.38
CA PRO A 62 -0.97 -18.55 18.82
C PRO A 62 -0.66 -18.06 17.40
N ARG A 63 0.63 -17.78 17.13
CA ARG A 63 1.13 -17.20 15.87
C ARG A 63 0.66 -17.94 14.61
N GLY A 64 0.49 -19.27 14.71
CA GLY A 64 0.01 -20.11 13.61
C GLY A 64 -1.45 -19.87 13.22
N ALA A 65 -2.33 -19.56 14.18
CA ALA A 65 -3.75 -19.31 13.91
C ALA A 65 -3.94 -18.00 13.13
N ALA A 66 -3.19 -16.96 13.49
CA ALA A 66 -3.20 -15.69 12.78
C ALA A 66 -2.62 -15.79 11.37
N ALA A 67 -1.48 -16.49 11.21
CA ALA A 67 -0.89 -16.74 9.90
C ALA A 67 -1.85 -17.52 8.98
N ALA A 68 -2.55 -18.52 9.53
CA ALA A 68 -3.55 -19.29 8.78
C ALA A 68 -4.77 -18.43 8.39
N LEU A 69 -5.24 -17.54 9.27
CA LEU A 69 -6.32 -16.62 8.96
C LEU A 69 -5.95 -15.64 7.83
N ILE A 70 -4.74 -15.06 7.89
CA ILE A 70 -4.21 -14.18 6.84
C ILE A 70 -4.13 -14.93 5.50
N ALA A 71 -3.51 -16.11 5.50
CA ALA A 71 -3.39 -16.94 4.32
C ALA A 71 -4.78 -17.31 3.76
N GLY A 72 -5.74 -17.62 4.63
CA GLY A 72 -7.12 -17.92 4.26
C GLY A 72 -7.85 -16.75 3.61
N ILE A 73 -7.76 -15.54 4.18
CA ILE A 73 -8.39 -14.34 3.62
C ILE A 73 -7.76 -13.97 2.27
N VAL A 74 -6.42 -13.93 2.20
CA VAL A 74 -5.70 -13.60 0.96
C VAL A 74 -6.02 -14.62 -0.12
N PHE A 75 -5.97 -15.92 0.21
CA PHE A 75 -6.31 -16.99 -0.72
C PHE A 75 -7.78 -16.91 -1.16
N GLY A 76 -8.70 -16.67 -0.21
CA GLY A 76 -10.13 -16.51 -0.49
C GLY A 76 -10.42 -15.34 -1.44
N LEU A 77 -9.80 -14.18 -1.21
CA LEU A 77 -9.90 -13.03 -2.11
C LEU A 77 -9.31 -13.34 -3.49
N CYS A 78 -8.16 -13.99 -3.57
CA CYS A 78 -7.54 -14.36 -4.83
C CYS A 78 -8.40 -15.34 -5.63
N VAL A 79 -8.99 -16.35 -4.96
CA VAL A 79 -9.92 -17.30 -5.58
C VAL A 79 -11.19 -16.57 -6.05
N ALA A 80 -11.78 -15.71 -5.22
CA ALA A 80 -12.96 -14.94 -5.59
C ALA A 80 -12.71 -14.03 -6.81
N CYS A 81 -11.57 -13.31 -6.83
CA CYS A 81 -11.16 -12.49 -7.96
C CYS A 81 -10.88 -13.34 -9.22
N GLY A 82 -10.20 -14.48 -9.08
CA GLY A 82 -9.93 -15.40 -10.17
C GLY A 82 -11.21 -16.00 -10.76
N LEU A 83 -12.17 -16.38 -9.92
CA LEU A 83 -13.49 -16.86 -10.34
C LEU A 83 -14.30 -15.76 -11.03
N ALA A 84 -14.28 -14.53 -10.50
CA ALA A 84 -14.95 -13.39 -11.12
C ALA A 84 -14.34 -13.08 -12.50
N ALA A 85 -13.01 -13.03 -12.60
CA ALA A 85 -12.29 -12.83 -13.86
C ALA A 85 -12.60 -13.95 -14.86
N TRP A 86 -12.59 -15.21 -14.41
CA TRP A 86 -12.94 -16.36 -15.24
C TRP A 86 -14.38 -16.29 -15.74
N ALA A 87 -15.34 -16.01 -14.86
CA ALA A 87 -16.75 -15.88 -15.21
C ALA A 87 -16.98 -14.74 -16.22
N TYR A 88 -16.32 -13.59 -16.00
CA TYR A 88 -16.39 -12.43 -16.89
C TYR A 88 -15.80 -12.72 -18.28
N SER A 89 -14.78 -13.57 -18.31
CA SER A 89 -14.08 -13.98 -19.51
C SER A 89 -14.92 -14.91 -20.42
N MET A 90 -15.91 -15.63 -19.87
CA MET A 90 -16.81 -16.49 -20.66
C MET A 90 -17.87 -15.68 -21.40
N THR A 91 -17.58 -15.32 -22.65
CA THR A 91 -18.52 -14.61 -23.53
C THR A 91 -19.82 -15.40 -23.76
N ALA A 92 -19.77 -16.73 -23.73
CA ALA A 92 -20.96 -17.60 -23.83
C ALA A 92 -21.96 -17.39 -22.67
N TRP A 93 -21.50 -17.01 -21.48
CA TRP A 93 -22.37 -16.79 -20.32
C TRP A 93 -23.22 -15.52 -20.45
N ARG A 94 -22.81 -14.56 -21.29
CA ARG A 94 -23.58 -13.35 -21.58
C ARG A 94 -24.92 -13.65 -22.27
N LYS A 95 -25.03 -14.80 -22.95
CA LYS A 95 -26.27 -15.27 -23.61
C LYS A 95 -27.18 -16.08 -22.66
N LYS A 96 -26.72 -16.47 -21.46
CA LYS A 96 -27.52 -17.27 -20.52
C LYS A 96 -28.55 -16.41 -19.78
N ARG A 97 -29.73 -16.99 -19.52
CA ARG A 97 -30.90 -16.29 -18.96
C ARG A 97 -30.68 -15.72 -17.54
N ILE A 98 -29.93 -16.43 -16.69
CA ILE A 98 -29.73 -16.06 -15.27
C ILE A 98 -28.51 -15.14 -15.08
N ILE A 99 -27.35 -15.51 -15.64
CA ILE A 99 -26.08 -14.79 -15.41
C ILE A 99 -25.89 -13.62 -16.39
N GLY A 100 -26.47 -13.71 -17.59
CA GLY A 100 -26.35 -12.70 -18.63
C GLY A 100 -26.86 -11.31 -18.25
N PRO A 101 -28.01 -11.15 -17.55
CA PRO A 101 -28.44 -9.87 -17.03
C PRO A 101 -27.45 -9.25 -16.03
N ILE A 102 -26.89 -10.03 -15.11
CA ILE A 102 -25.94 -9.56 -14.09
C ILE A 102 -24.66 -9.03 -14.73
N LEU A 103 -24.08 -9.79 -15.67
CA LEU A 103 -22.86 -9.36 -16.38
C LEU A 103 -23.11 -8.10 -17.23
N ARG A 104 -24.28 -7.99 -17.89
CA ARG A 104 -24.63 -6.79 -18.66
C ARG A 104 -24.90 -5.58 -17.76
N PHE A 105 -25.50 -5.80 -16.59
CA PHE A 105 -25.66 -4.76 -15.59
C PHE A 105 -24.31 -4.28 -15.09
N ALA A 106 -23.39 -5.19 -14.72
CA ALA A 106 -22.02 -4.85 -14.33
C ALA A 106 -21.29 -4.03 -15.40
N ASP A 107 -21.36 -4.43 -16.67
CA ASP A 107 -20.77 -3.66 -17.78
C ASP A 107 -21.35 -2.24 -17.88
N ARG A 108 -22.67 -2.13 -17.73
CA ARG A 108 -23.36 -0.85 -17.81
C ARG A 108 -23.00 0.04 -16.63
N SER A 109 -22.92 -0.50 -15.42
CA SER A 109 -22.46 0.19 -14.22
C SER A 109 -21.03 0.69 -14.38
N VAL A 110 -20.12 -0.14 -14.89
CA VAL A 110 -18.73 0.26 -15.18
C VAL A 110 -18.68 1.37 -16.23
N LYS A 111 -19.48 1.26 -17.30
CA LYS A 111 -19.57 2.31 -18.34
C LYS A 111 -20.10 3.63 -17.78
N TYR A 112 -21.14 3.60 -16.94
CA TYR A 112 -21.64 4.82 -16.28
C TYR A 112 -20.66 5.38 -15.28
N TYR A 113 -19.98 4.54 -14.49
CA TYR A 113 -18.97 4.96 -13.52
C TYR A 113 -17.78 5.67 -14.21
N ILE A 114 -17.26 5.06 -15.27
CA ILE A 114 -16.16 5.63 -16.07
C ILE A 114 -16.66 6.86 -16.85
N GLY A 115 -17.83 6.76 -17.49
CA GLY A 115 -18.42 7.83 -18.31
C GLY A 115 -18.85 9.06 -17.49
N GLY A 116 -19.19 8.87 -16.22
CA GLY A 116 -19.50 9.94 -15.28
C GLY A 116 -18.27 10.61 -14.65
N GLY A 117 -17.05 10.10 -14.89
CA GLY A 117 -15.83 10.65 -14.29
C GLY A 117 -15.67 10.35 -12.79
N MET A 118 -16.40 9.36 -12.26
CA MET A 118 -16.34 9.02 -10.83
C MET A 118 -14.95 8.53 -10.40
N THR A 119 -14.16 7.99 -11.33
CA THR A 119 -12.79 7.55 -11.05
C THR A 119 -11.92 8.69 -10.52
N ALA A 120 -11.97 9.88 -11.13
CA ALA A 120 -11.19 11.04 -10.68
C ALA A 120 -11.65 11.49 -9.28
N LYS A 121 -12.96 11.63 -9.07
CA LYS A 121 -13.53 12.05 -7.78
C LYS A 121 -13.16 11.09 -6.64
N VAL A 122 -13.27 9.78 -6.86
CA VAL A 122 -12.88 8.76 -5.88
C VAL A 122 -11.38 8.83 -5.57
N LYS A 123 -10.52 8.98 -6.59
CA LYS A 123 -9.07 9.14 -6.37
C LYS A 123 -8.71 10.37 -5.55
N ILE A 124 -9.33 11.50 -5.84
CA ILE A 124 -9.10 12.78 -5.14
C ILE A 124 -9.53 12.63 -3.68
N LEU A 125 -10.75 12.18 -3.42
CA LEU A 125 -11.28 12.00 -2.06
C LEU A 125 -10.47 10.97 -1.27
N PHE A 126 -10.10 9.86 -1.89
CA PHE A 126 -9.27 8.84 -1.26
C PHE A 126 -7.85 9.36 -0.99
N GLY A 127 -7.29 10.18 -1.88
CA GLY A 127 -6.00 10.82 -1.66
C GLY A 127 -6.02 11.86 -0.55
N PHE A 128 -7.08 12.65 -0.46
CA PHE A 128 -7.34 13.54 0.68
C PHE A 128 -7.38 12.74 1.98
N TYR A 129 -8.17 11.67 2.00
CA TYR A 129 -8.32 10.78 3.14
C TYR A 129 -6.99 10.20 3.62
N GLN A 130 -6.19 9.65 2.70
CA GLN A 130 -4.87 9.06 3.00
C GLN A 130 -3.91 10.04 3.67
N ILE A 131 -4.03 11.34 3.41
CA ILE A 131 -3.18 12.36 4.04
C ILE A 131 -3.80 12.79 5.37
N SER A 132 -5.11 13.05 5.41
CA SER A 132 -5.79 13.57 6.59
C SER A 132 -5.75 12.60 7.78
N THR A 133 -5.85 11.29 7.56
CA THR A 133 -5.84 10.30 8.66
C THR A 133 -4.47 10.08 9.26
N VAL A 134 -3.41 10.41 8.52
CA VAL A 134 -2.03 10.26 8.98
C VAL A 134 -1.61 11.44 9.87
N LEU A 135 -2.36 12.55 9.83
CA LEU A 135 -2.09 13.81 10.53
C LEU A 135 -1.84 13.62 12.04
N SER A 136 -2.77 12.98 12.75
CA SER A 136 -2.68 12.78 14.21
C SER A 136 -1.48 11.91 14.61
N SER A 137 -1.18 10.88 13.82
CA SER A 137 -0.09 9.94 14.11
C SER A 137 1.31 10.46 13.75
N THR A 138 1.42 11.39 12.80
CA THR A 138 2.70 11.76 12.15
C THR A 138 3.23 13.11 12.62
N TYR A 139 2.32 14.05 12.88
CA TYR A 139 2.67 15.43 13.19
C TYR A 139 2.64 15.73 14.69
N SER A 140 2.33 14.74 15.54
CA SER A 140 2.21 14.87 17.01
C SER A 140 1.36 16.08 17.44
N ALA A 141 0.46 16.56 16.58
CA ALA A 141 -0.36 17.72 16.87
C ALA A 141 -1.43 17.31 17.89
N ARG A 142 -1.42 17.95 19.07
CA ARG A 142 -2.58 17.92 19.98
C ARG A 142 -3.69 18.71 19.29
N LEU A 143 -4.50 18.03 18.50
CA LEU A 143 -5.72 18.63 17.96
C LEU A 143 -6.66 18.92 19.13
N PRO A 144 -7.25 20.14 19.22
CA PRO A 144 -8.34 20.41 20.16
C PRO A 144 -9.46 19.38 19.97
N GLU A 145 -10.19 19.04 21.04
CA GLU A 145 -11.25 18.02 21.00
C GLU A 145 -12.35 18.30 19.95
N GLU A 146 -12.53 19.57 19.57
CA GLU A 146 -13.44 20.01 18.50
C GLU A 146 -13.06 19.43 17.11
N TYR A 147 -11.78 19.16 16.86
CA TYR A 147 -11.27 18.63 15.59
C TYR A 147 -11.01 17.11 15.63
N THR A 148 -10.94 16.48 16.80
CA THR A 148 -10.78 15.02 16.93
C THR A 148 -12.06 14.28 16.61
N GLY A 149 -13.23 14.83 17.00
CA GLY A 149 -14.51 14.12 16.87
C GLY A 149 -14.89 13.71 15.43
N TRP A 150 -14.58 14.53 14.42
CA TRP A 150 -14.83 14.16 13.02
C TRP A 150 -13.66 13.43 12.39
N THR A 151 -12.41 13.75 12.75
CA THR A 151 -11.22 13.05 12.23
C THR A 151 -11.15 11.61 12.73
N ASP A 152 -11.53 11.35 13.98
CA ASP A 152 -11.63 10.01 14.56
C ASP A 152 -12.80 9.21 13.97
N ARG A 153 -13.96 9.85 13.70
CA ARG A 153 -15.05 9.20 12.96
C ARG A 153 -14.64 8.89 11.52
N LEU A 154 -13.92 9.78 10.87
CA LEU A 154 -13.41 9.60 9.52
C LEU A 154 -12.33 8.49 9.49
N ALA A 155 -11.42 8.49 10.46
CA ALA A 155 -10.44 7.43 10.67
C ALA A 155 -11.18 6.10 10.89
N ASN A 156 -12.11 6.00 11.83
CA ASN A 156 -12.82 4.75 12.13
C ASN A 156 -13.77 4.27 11.01
N ALA A 157 -14.31 5.16 10.16
CA ALA A 157 -15.25 4.77 9.10
C ALA A 157 -14.58 4.13 7.87
N MET A 158 -13.29 4.40 7.62
CA MET A 158 -12.56 3.91 6.44
C MET A 158 -11.10 3.52 6.68
N SER A 159 -10.59 3.64 7.91
CA SER A 159 -9.30 3.06 8.33
C SER A 159 -9.60 1.58 8.40
N ILE A 160 -9.47 0.94 7.25
CA ILE A 160 -9.18 -0.47 7.25
C ILE A 160 -7.77 -0.51 7.84
N ASP A 161 -7.69 -0.62 9.17
CA ASP A 161 -6.48 -1.00 9.88
C ASP A 161 -6.20 -2.43 9.45
N TRP A 162 -5.63 -2.56 8.26
CA TRP A 162 -5.33 -3.85 7.68
C TRP A 162 -4.48 -4.63 8.68
N SER A 163 -3.60 -3.98 9.46
CA SER A 163 -2.89 -4.63 10.57
C SER A 163 -3.77 -5.12 11.73
N GLY A 164 -4.81 -4.37 12.12
CA GLY A 164 -5.69 -4.70 13.24
C GLY A 164 -6.66 -5.85 12.96
N VAL A 165 -6.89 -6.18 11.68
CA VAL A 165 -7.67 -7.36 11.26
C VAL A 165 -6.91 -8.68 11.53
N PHE A 166 -5.59 -8.63 11.77
CA PHE A 166 -4.75 -9.83 11.71
C PHE A 166 -4.16 -10.31 13.04
N LEU A 167 -3.82 -9.42 13.99
CA LEU A 167 -3.37 -9.71 15.37
C LEU A 167 -3.25 -8.39 16.17
N PRO A 168 -3.41 -8.39 17.51
CA PRO A 168 -3.12 -7.22 18.33
C PRO A 168 -1.66 -6.79 18.19
N GLU A 169 -1.43 -5.49 18.07
CA GLU A 169 -0.15 -4.89 17.69
C GLU A 169 1.03 -5.27 18.60
N GLN A 170 0.75 -5.57 19.87
CA GLN A 170 1.75 -5.89 20.89
C GLN A 170 2.13 -7.38 20.93
N CYS A 171 1.40 -8.25 20.22
CA CYS A 171 1.66 -9.69 20.19
C CYS A 171 2.75 -10.11 19.18
N LEU A 172 3.07 -9.23 18.24
CA LEU A 172 4.11 -9.42 17.24
C LEU A 172 5.17 -8.34 17.45
N GLY A 173 6.45 -8.73 17.54
CA GLY A 173 7.53 -7.75 17.53
C GLY A 173 7.47 -6.87 16.27
N TYR A 174 7.79 -5.58 16.43
CA TYR A 174 7.63 -4.58 15.37
C TYR A 174 8.22 -4.98 14.01
N GLY A 175 9.38 -5.65 13.99
CA GLY A 175 10.01 -6.13 12.74
C GLY A 175 9.14 -7.13 11.95
N LEU A 176 8.55 -8.12 12.64
CA LEU A 176 7.67 -9.10 11.98
C LEU A 176 6.35 -8.45 11.54
N ARG A 177 5.83 -7.51 12.33
CA ARG A 177 4.69 -6.68 11.94
C ARG A 177 5.00 -5.87 10.67
N LEU A 178 6.19 -5.31 10.56
CA LEU A 178 6.60 -4.56 9.37
C LEU A 178 6.71 -5.47 8.14
N LEU A 179 7.23 -6.70 8.29
CA LEU A 179 7.25 -7.71 7.22
C LEU A 179 5.83 -8.03 6.71
N THR A 180 4.89 -8.32 7.61
CA THR A 180 3.52 -8.70 7.22
C THR A 180 2.78 -7.55 6.53
N ILE A 181 2.94 -6.32 7.04
CA ILE A 181 2.35 -5.11 6.45
C ILE A 181 2.92 -4.85 5.05
N ALA A 182 4.24 -4.96 4.88
CA ALA A 182 4.89 -4.64 3.60
C ALA A 182 4.77 -5.77 2.56
N LEU A 183 4.71 -7.04 2.95
CA LEU A 183 4.69 -8.17 2.02
C LEU A 183 3.29 -8.67 1.67
N SER A 184 2.31 -8.55 2.56
CA SER A 184 0.95 -9.05 2.28
C SER A 184 0.32 -8.44 1.01
N PRO A 185 0.49 -7.14 0.70
CA PRO A 185 -0.12 -6.56 -0.49
C PRO A 185 0.68 -6.90 -1.75
N VAL A 186 2.00 -7.15 -1.63
CA VAL A 186 2.81 -7.71 -2.73
C VAL A 186 2.33 -9.12 -3.06
N ALA A 187 2.09 -9.97 -2.06
CA ALA A 187 1.54 -11.30 -2.25
C ALA A 187 0.15 -11.23 -2.95
N LEU A 188 -0.73 -10.34 -2.50
CA LEU A 188 -2.03 -10.12 -3.14
C LEU A 188 -1.90 -9.67 -4.60
N ILE A 189 -1.02 -8.71 -4.91
CA ILE A 189 -0.82 -8.20 -6.27
C ILE A 189 -0.22 -9.29 -7.16
N THR A 190 0.79 -10.02 -6.68
CA THR A 190 1.42 -11.10 -7.47
C THR A 190 0.46 -12.25 -7.75
N LEU A 191 -0.36 -12.64 -6.77
CA LEU A 191 -1.42 -13.64 -6.96
C LEU A 191 -2.47 -13.15 -7.96
N LEU A 192 -2.92 -11.90 -7.84
CA LEU A 192 -3.86 -11.29 -8.79
C LEU A 192 -3.30 -11.34 -10.21
N LEU A 193 -2.09 -10.83 -10.43
CA LEU A 193 -1.46 -10.82 -11.75
C LEU A 193 -1.20 -12.24 -12.28
N GLY A 194 -0.80 -13.16 -11.39
CA GLY A 194 -0.66 -14.58 -11.69
C GLY A 194 -1.97 -15.25 -12.15
N THR A 195 -3.11 -14.86 -11.58
CA THR A 195 -4.42 -15.38 -12.04
C THR A 195 -4.73 -14.97 -13.48
N GLY A 196 -4.36 -13.75 -13.89
CA GLY A 196 -4.54 -13.26 -15.26
C GLY A 196 -3.70 -14.06 -16.26
N ILE A 197 -2.43 -14.30 -15.91
CA ILE A 197 -1.52 -15.17 -16.67
C ILE A 197 -2.11 -16.58 -16.79
N ALA A 198 -2.53 -17.18 -15.67
CA ALA A 198 -3.07 -18.53 -15.64
C ALA A 198 -4.35 -18.67 -16.50
N LEU A 199 -5.24 -17.67 -16.48
CA LEU A 199 -6.47 -17.66 -17.27
C LEU A 199 -6.18 -17.59 -18.78
N ARG A 200 -5.24 -16.74 -19.22
CA ARG A 200 -4.82 -16.67 -20.63
C ARG A 200 -4.11 -17.94 -21.07
N LEU A 201 -3.18 -18.47 -20.27
CA LEU A 201 -2.48 -19.71 -20.59
C LEU A 201 -3.43 -20.92 -20.66
N ARG A 202 -4.43 -20.99 -19.78
CA ARG A 202 -5.47 -22.05 -19.83
C ARG A 202 -6.25 -21.99 -21.15
N ARG A 203 -6.60 -20.79 -21.62
CA ARG A 203 -7.29 -20.60 -22.90
C ARG A 203 -6.41 -20.96 -24.09
N TRP A 204 -5.14 -20.56 -24.05
CA TRP A 204 -4.15 -20.89 -25.06
C TRP A 204 -3.97 -22.40 -25.19
N ARG A 205 -3.84 -23.13 -24.07
CA ARG A 205 -3.74 -24.60 -24.07
C ARG A 205 -5.01 -25.31 -24.54
N ALA A 206 -6.18 -24.72 -24.30
CA ALA A 206 -7.46 -25.29 -24.71
C ALA A 206 -7.82 -24.98 -26.17
N ALA A 207 -7.08 -24.09 -26.84
CA ALA A 207 -7.30 -23.78 -28.24
C ALA A 207 -6.87 -24.98 -29.11
N PRO A 208 -7.70 -25.40 -30.08
CA PRO A 208 -7.33 -26.48 -30.99
C PRO A 208 -6.09 -26.06 -31.80
N PRO A 209 -5.16 -26.99 -32.10
CA PRO A 209 -4.01 -26.68 -32.92
C PRO A 209 -4.46 -26.16 -34.29
N PRO A 210 -3.71 -25.22 -34.90
CA PRO A 210 -4.03 -24.73 -36.22
C PRO A 210 -4.11 -25.91 -37.19
N ARG A 211 -5.15 -25.95 -38.03
CA ARG A 211 -5.23 -26.94 -39.11
C ARG A 211 -4.02 -26.71 -40.03
N PRO A 212 -3.31 -27.75 -40.46
CA PRO A 212 -2.25 -27.59 -41.44
C PRO A 212 -2.87 -27.11 -42.76
N THR A 213 -2.81 -25.81 -43.01
CA THR A 213 -2.93 -25.26 -44.37
C THR A 213 -1.53 -25.17 -44.95
N GLU A 214 -1.31 -25.98 -45.98
CA GLU A 214 -0.17 -26.06 -46.90
C GLU A 214 0.88 -24.96 -46.76
N ALA A 215 1.94 -25.26 -46.01
CA ALA A 215 3.20 -24.54 -46.13
C ALA A 215 3.96 -25.13 -47.32
N SER A 216 3.93 -24.43 -48.46
CA SER A 216 4.89 -24.64 -49.53
C SER A 216 6.07 -23.69 -49.35
N GLY A 217 7.28 -24.27 -49.34
CA GLY A 217 8.50 -23.63 -49.86
C GLY A 217 9.36 -22.81 -48.90
N SER A 218 10.29 -23.46 -48.20
CA SER A 218 11.70 -23.01 -48.18
C SER A 218 12.61 -24.15 -47.72
N GLY A 219 13.61 -24.46 -48.55
CA GLY A 219 14.45 -25.66 -48.49
C GLY A 219 15.60 -25.61 -47.46
N PRO A 220 16.40 -26.68 -47.38
CA PRO A 220 17.44 -26.85 -46.37
C PRO A 220 18.77 -26.24 -46.81
N GLY A 221 19.50 -25.64 -45.87
CA GLY A 221 20.91 -25.24 -46.03
C GLY A 221 21.69 -25.55 -44.74
N PRO A 222 22.97 -26.01 -44.82
CA PRO A 222 23.60 -26.79 -43.76
C PRO A 222 24.63 -26.04 -42.90
N GLY A 223 24.83 -26.54 -41.67
CA GLY A 223 26.11 -26.70 -40.97
C GLY A 223 26.87 -25.46 -40.45
N ALA A 224 27.14 -25.42 -39.14
CA ALA A 224 28.49 -25.27 -38.58
C ALA A 224 28.45 -25.20 -37.03
N ASP A 225 29.25 -26.05 -36.41
CA ASP A 225 29.55 -26.09 -34.99
C ASP A 225 30.39 -24.89 -34.55
N THR A 226 30.07 -24.28 -33.40
CA THR A 226 31.06 -23.58 -32.55
C THR A 226 30.59 -23.48 -31.10
N GLY A 227 31.45 -23.87 -30.16
CA GLY A 227 31.59 -23.14 -28.90
C GLY A 227 30.85 -23.68 -27.67
N LEU A 228 31.15 -24.91 -27.26
CA LEU A 228 30.94 -25.33 -25.87
C LEU A 228 31.96 -24.55 -25.00
N VAL A 229 31.51 -23.57 -24.21
CA VAL A 229 32.10 -22.98 -22.96
C VAL A 229 31.53 -21.57 -22.66
N GLU A 230 30.81 -20.92 -23.58
CA GLU A 230 30.14 -19.61 -23.36
C GLU A 230 28.64 -19.71 -22.93
N ALA A 231 28.23 -20.87 -22.41
CA ALA A 231 26.82 -21.28 -22.35
C ALA A 231 26.03 -20.84 -21.10
N SER A 232 26.66 -20.31 -20.05
CA SER A 232 25.98 -19.97 -18.79
C SER A 232 25.55 -18.50 -18.68
N MET A 233 26.33 -17.56 -19.22
CA MET A 233 25.97 -16.14 -19.24
C MET A 233 25.04 -15.78 -20.42
N SER A 234 25.13 -16.53 -21.52
CA SER A 234 24.29 -16.39 -22.72
C SER A 234 22.84 -16.84 -22.53
N MET A 235 22.58 -17.80 -21.64
CA MET A 235 21.23 -18.34 -21.44
C MET A 235 20.30 -17.39 -20.66
N VAL A 236 20.85 -16.62 -19.71
CA VAL A 236 20.11 -15.58 -18.98
C VAL A 236 19.82 -14.39 -19.88
N GLU A 237 20.81 -13.91 -20.63
CA GLU A 237 20.64 -12.83 -21.61
C GLU A 237 19.66 -13.19 -22.72
N ALA A 238 19.75 -14.41 -23.27
CA ALA A 238 18.79 -14.91 -24.25
C ALA A 238 17.37 -15.03 -23.68
N SER A 239 17.23 -15.43 -22.42
CA SER A 239 15.93 -15.50 -21.74
C SER A 239 15.32 -14.12 -21.54
N ILE A 240 16.12 -13.13 -21.12
CA ILE A 240 15.72 -11.73 -20.95
C ILE A 240 15.35 -11.12 -22.31
N ALA A 241 16.18 -11.28 -23.34
CA ALA A 241 15.92 -10.79 -24.69
C ALA A 241 14.61 -11.39 -25.26
N SER A 242 14.40 -12.69 -25.06
CA SER A 242 13.16 -13.37 -25.46
C SER A 242 11.93 -12.83 -24.71
N ALA A 243 12.06 -12.53 -23.41
CA ALA A 243 10.98 -11.91 -22.64
C ALA A 243 10.67 -10.49 -23.12
N ILE A 244 11.70 -9.67 -23.39
CA ILE A 244 11.56 -8.31 -23.93
C ILE A 244 10.85 -8.34 -25.29
N SER A 245 11.24 -9.26 -26.18
CA SER A 245 10.58 -9.43 -27.47
C SER A 245 9.10 -9.80 -27.31
N ALA A 246 8.77 -10.72 -26.41
CA ALA A 246 7.38 -11.10 -26.14
C ALA A 246 6.55 -9.94 -25.56
N ILE A 247 7.17 -9.09 -24.73
CA ILE A 247 6.55 -7.86 -24.22
C ILE A 247 6.27 -6.89 -25.36
N ALA A 248 7.26 -6.63 -26.21
CA ALA A 248 7.10 -5.73 -27.36
C ALA A 248 6.00 -6.20 -28.32
N GLU A 249 5.94 -7.50 -28.59
CA GLU A 249 4.89 -8.12 -29.41
C GLU A 249 3.51 -7.98 -28.76
N ALA A 250 3.37 -8.33 -27.48
CA ALA A 250 2.10 -8.22 -26.74
C ALA A 250 1.59 -6.77 -26.68
N ILE A 251 2.49 -5.79 -26.48
CA ILE A 251 2.11 -4.38 -26.41
C ILE A 251 1.55 -3.89 -27.75
N ASN A 252 2.19 -4.24 -28.87
CA ASN A 252 1.80 -3.80 -30.21
C ASN A 252 0.67 -4.64 -30.83
N THR A 253 0.22 -5.68 -30.13
CA THR A 253 -0.84 -6.56 -30.60
C THR A 253 -2.19 -5.84 -30.64
N ASP A 254 -2.84 -5.86 -31.81
CA ASP A 254 -4.23 -5.43 -31.98
C ASP A 254 -5.16 -6.65 -31.95
N GLU A 255 -5.77 -6.93 -30.79
CA GLU A 255 -6.71 -8.05 -30.63
C GLU A 255 -7.91 -7.98 -31.58
N SER A 256 -8.22 -6.82 -32.16
CA SER A 256 -9.34 -6.65 -33.09
C SER A 256 -9.04 -7.14 -34.52
N LYS A 257 -7.75 -7.25 -34.89
CA LYS A 257 -7.30 -7.60 -36.25
C LYS A 257 -6.73 -9.00 -36.37
N VAL A 258 -6.58 -9.71 -35.26
CA VAL A 258 -5.92 -11.01 -35.24
C VAL A 258 -6.96 -12.09 -35.59
N SER A 259 -6.92 -12.54 -36.84
CA SER A 259 -7.52 -13.81 -37.25
C SER A 259 -6.80 -14.97 -36.57
N ALA A 260 -7.51 -16.07 -36.30
CA ALA A 260 -7.10 -17.23 -35.51
C ALA A 260 -5.94 -18.07 -36.11
N SER A 261 -5.06 -17.49 -36.92
CA SER A 261 -4.08 -18.20 -37.75
C SER A 261 -2.61 -18.07 -37.32
N HIS A 262 -2.30 -17.35 -36.22
CA HIS A 262 -0.95 -17.39 -35.63
C HIS A 262 -1.03 -17.93 -34.21
N ALA A 263 -0.57 -19.17 -34.00
CA ALA A 263 -0.36 -19.72 -32.68
C ALA A 263 0.74 -18.90 -31.99
N ARG A 264 0.34 -17.87 -31.23
CA ARG A 264 1.28 -17.04 -30.47
C ARG A 264 2.07 -17.89 -29.50
N ALA A 265 3.33 -17.53 -29.29
CA ALA A 265 4.14 -18.14 -28.26
C ALA A 265 3.48 -17.92 -26.88
N TRP A 266 3.60 -18.91 -26.00
CA TRP A 266 3.00 -18.86 -24.66
C TRP A 266 3.43 -17.61 -23.85
N LYS A 267 4.66 -17.11 -24.09
CA LYS A 267 5.18 -15.89 -23.45
C LYS A 267 4.35 -14.65 -23.78
N VAL A 268 3.88 -14.51 -25.02
CA VAL A 268 3.06 -13.38 -25.46
C VAL A 268 1.69 -13.42 -24.77
N GLU A 269 1.06 -14.60 -24.71
CA GLU A 269 -0.20 -14.78 -23.98
C GLU A 269 -0.06 -14.56 -22.47
N ALA A 270 1.08 -14.94 -21.88
CA ALA A 270 1.38 -14.62 -20.49
C ALA A 270 1.45 -13.10 -20.26
N VAL A 271 2.15 -12.35 -21.13
CA VAL A 271 2.21 -10.88 -21.02
C VAL A 271 0.83 -10.25 -21.20
N LEU A 272 0.00 -10.74 -22.13
CA LEU A 272 -1.37 -10.26 -22.29
C LEU A 272 -2.21 -10.51 -21.03
N GLY A 273 -2.05 -11.68 -20.39
CA GLY A 273 -2.74 -12.00 -19.13
C GLY A 273 -2.30 -11.12 -17.96
N LEU A 274 -1.02 -10.76 -17.93
CA LEU A 274 -0.51 -9.76 -16.99
C LEU A 274 -1.15 -8.39 -17.24
N LEU A 275 -1.21 -7.93 -18.49
CA LEU A 275 -1.78 -6.63 -18.88
C LEU A 275 -3.29 -6.54 -18.59
N ASP A 276 -4.04 -7.64 -18.72
CA ASP A 276 -5.48 -7.69 -18.47
C ASP A 276 -5.84 -7.32 -17.01
N LEU A 277 -5.02 -7.74 -16.03
CA LEU A 277 -5.25 -7.47 -14.60
C LEU A 277 -4.36 -6.35 -14.03
N THR A 278 -3.49 -5.77 -14.85
CA THR A 278 -2.67 -4.60 -14.49
C THR A 278 -3.49 -3.42 -13.96
N PRO A 279 -4.67 -3.04 -14.52
CA PRO A 279 -5.47 -1.95 -13.95
C PRO A 279 -5.85 -2.18 -12.48
N ALA A 280 -6.22 -3.41 -12.12
CA ALA A 280 -6.58 -3.76 -10.75
C ALA A 280 -5.34 -3.79 -9.84
N GLY A 281 -4.20 -4.28 -10.34
CA GLY A 281 -2.92 -4.20 -9.63
C GLY A 281 -2.50 -2.75 -9.32
N LEU A 282 -2.64 -1.84 -10.29
CA LEU A 282 -2.34 -0.42 -10.11
C LEU A 282 -3.28 0.27 -9.10
N VAL A 283 -4.55 -0.13 -9.05
CA VAL A 283 -5.48 0.32 -8.00
C VAL A 283 -5.00 -0.13 -6.63
N LEU A 284 -4.58 -1.40 -6.48
CA LEU A 284 -4.04 -1.88 -5.20
C LEU A 284 -2.79 -1.12 -4.79
N VAL A 285 -1.85 -0.90 -5.72
CA VAL A 285 -0.65 -0.07 -5.46
C VAL A 285 -1.06 1.34 -5.01
N PHE A 286 -1.98 2.00 -5.71
CA PHE A 286 -2.48 3.32 -5.32
C PHE A 286 -3.14 3.34 -3.93
N CYS A 287 -3.86 2.28 -3.56
CA CYS A 287 -4.52 2.14 -2.27
C CYS A 287 -3.50 1.96 -1.13
N PHE A 288 -2.52 1.09 -1.34
CA PHE A 288 -1.65 0.62 -0.27
C PHE A 288 -0.38 1.46 -0.09
N VAL A 289 0.18 2.05 -1.15
CA VAL A 289 1.48 2.74 -1.09
C VAL A 289 1.54 3.80 0.02
N PRO A 290 0.62 4.78 0.13
CA PRO A 290 0.74 5.83 1.15
C PRO A 290 0.67 5.31 2.59
N SER A 291 -0.22 4.33 2.85
CA SER A 291 -0.40 3.75 4.19
C SER A 291 0.78 2.86 4.60
N ILE A 292 1.28 2.01 3.70
CA ILE A 292 2.46 1.18 3.95
C ILE A 292 3.70 2.06 4.11
N SER A 293 3.85 3.08 3.25
CA SER A 293 4.98 4.01 3.36
C SER A 293 4.98 4.72 4.70
N ALA A 294 3.83 5.23 5.16
CA ALA A 294 3.72 5.82 6.50
C ALA A 294 4.12 4.81 7.59
N SER A 295 3.63 3.58 7.53
CA SER A 295 4.00 2.51 8.46
C SER A 295 5.50 2.20 8.48
N ILE A 296 6.17 2.22 7.32
CA ILE A 296 7.63 2.05 7.20
C ILE A 296 8.36 3.22 7.85
N PHE A 297 7.97 4.46 7.54
CA PHE A 297 8.60 5.65 8.08
C PHE A 297 8.39 5.83 9.60
N ARG A 298 7.36 5.20 10.17
CA ARG A 298 7.16 5.18 11.64
C ARG A 298 8.26 4.41 12.39
N ALA A 299 9.13 3.65 11.71
CA ALA A 299 10.32 3.04 12.33
C ALA A 299 11.30 4.09 12.93
N TRP A 300 11.26 5.32 12.42
CA TRP A 300 12.07 6.45 12.93
C TRP A 300 11.30 7.35 13.91
N SER A 301 10.05 7.01 14.23
CA SER A 301 9.24 7.79 15.17
C SER A 301 9.57 7.40 16.61
N CYS A 302 10.53 8.10 17.21
CA CYS A 302 10.96 7.93 18.60
C CYS A 302 10.42 9.06 19.49
N GLN A 303 9.93 8.69 20.67
CA GLN A 303 9.50 9.62 21.71
C GLN A 303 10.49 9.56 22.89
N ALA A 304 10.98 10.73 23.32
CA ALA A 304 11.95 10.85 24.39
C ALA A 304 11.27 10.96 25.77
N TYR A 305 11.81 10.25 26.75
CA TYR A 305 11.37 10.24 28.14
C TYR A 305 12.54 10.54 29.07
N THR A 306 12.29 11.30 30.12
CA THR A 306 13.26 11.52 31.20
C THR A 306 13.09 10.44 32.24
N VAL A 307 14.11 9.62 32.44
CA VAL A 307 14.12 8.55 33.45
C VAL A 307 14.96 9.02 34.63
N SER A 308 14.48 8.72 35.84
CA SER A 308 15.17 8.97 37.11
C SER A 308 15.51 7.63 37.76
N PRO A 309 16.59 6.94 37.36
CA PRO A 309 17.00 5.72 38.03
C PRO A 309 17.41 6.02 39.49
N PRO A 310 17.26 5.06 40.41
CA PRO A 310 17.79 5.21 41.77
C PRO A 310 19.30 5.44 41.70
N ASP A 311 19.80 6.42 42.46
CA ASP A 311 21.23 6.72 42.62
C ASP A 311 22.01 7.13 41.34
N GLU A 312 21.32 7.42 40.23
CA GLU A 312 21.94 7.91 38.99
C GLU A 312 21.39 9.29 38.57
N PRO A 313 22.18 10.11 37.84
CA PRO A 313 21.69 11.37 37.28
C PRO A 313 20.58 11.12 36.25
N LEU A 314 19.70 12.12 36.10
CA LEU A 314 18.63 12.11 35.10
C LEU A 314 19.19 11.80 33.71
N ARG A 315 18.61 10.77 33.07
CA ARG A 315 18.98 10.38 31.71
C ARG A 315 17.76 10.44 30.80
N GLN A 316 17.97 10.95 29.58
CA GLN A 316 16.96 10.91 28.54
C GLN A 316 17.08 9.60 27.76
N VAL A 317 15.99 8.84 27.67
CA VAL A 317 15.89 7.59 26.93
C VAL A 317 14.72 7.70 25.96
N SER A 318 14.89 7.24 24.73
CA SER A 318 13.87 7.35 23.69
C SER A 318 13.36 5.98 23.28
N TYR A 319 12.04 5.83 23.18
CA TYR A 319 11.39 4.59 22.75
C TYR A 319 10.61 4.80 21.46
N MET A 320 10.41 3.74 20.68
CA MET A 320 9.55 3.82 19.49
C MET A 320 8.09 4.08 19.88
N ARG A 321 7.44 5.05 19.22
CA ARG A 321 6.07 5.46 19.57
C ARG A 321 5.01 4.36 19.36
N LEU A 322 5.19 3.51 18.36
CA LEU A 322 4.28 2.40 18.07
C LEU A 322 4.63 1.11 18.83
N ASP A 323 5.83 1.01 19.40
CA ASP A 323 6.27 -0.16 20.15
C ASP A 323 7.23 0.28 21.25
N ALA A 324 6.67 0.64 22.40
CA ALA A 324 7.43 1.11 23.57
C ALA A 324 8.37 0.04 24.16
N SER A 325 8.35 -1.20 23.65
CA SER A 325 9.31 -2.25 24.03
C SER A 325 10.66 -2.13 23.28
N VAL A 326 10.78 -1.20 22.34
CA VAL A 326 12.00 -0.97 21.55
C VAL A 326 12.58 0.40 21.91
N GLU A 327 13.74 0.39 22.55
CA GLU A 327 14.54 1.59 22.80
C GLU A 327 15.26 2.01 21.51
N CYS A 328 15.14 3.29 21.15
CA CYS A 328 15.76 3.86 19.96
C CYS A 328 17.27 4.01 20.14
N GLY A 329 18.04 3.72 19.09
CA GLY A 329 19.51 3.75 19.11
C GLY A 329 20.17 2.47 19.64
N THR A 330 19.41 1.43 19.92
CA THR A 330 19.91 0.09 20.26
C THR A 330 20.06 -0.80 19.00
N ASP A 331 20.82 -1.89 19.08
CA ASP A 331 20.99 -2.86 17.98
C ASP A 331 19.64 -3.43 17.47
N LYS A 332 18.66 -3.56 18.38
CA LYS A 332 17.29 -4.00 18.05
C LYS A 332 16.59 -2.96 17.16
N HIS A 333 16.76 -1.67 17.46
CA HIS A 333 16.25 -0.57 16.65
C HIS A 333 16.99 -0.46 15.31
N GLU A 334 18.30 -0.67 15.29
CA GLU A 334 19.10 -0.68 14.06
C GLU A 334 18.66 -1.80 13.10
N SER A 335 18.40 -3.00 13.62
CA SER A 335 17.86 -4.10 12.82
C SER A 335 16.50 -3.78 12.18
N ILE A 336 15.62 -3.11 12.93
CA ILE A 336 14.30 -2.68 12.45
C ILE A 336 14.41 -1.59 11.39
N THR A 337 15.25 -0.58 11.63
CA THR A 337 15.46 0.52 10.68
C THR A 337 16.16 0.04 9.41
N GLY A 338 17.09 -0.91 9.50
CA GLY A 338 17.69 -1.59 8.34
C GLY A 338 16.64 -2.30 7.47
N LEU A 339 15.71 -3.03 8.08
CA LEU A 339 14.58 -3.63 7.38
C LEU A 339 13.68 -2.56 6.73
N ALA A 340 13.40 -1.47 7.45
CA ALA A 340 12.58 -0.37 6.96
C ALA A 340 13.21 0.31 5.72
N ILE A 341 14.53 0.49 5.68
CA ILE A 341 15.26 1.02 4.51
C ILE A 341 15.04 0.15 3.27
N GLY A 342 15.11 -1.18 3.42
CA GLY A 342 14.81 -2.10 2.33
C GLY A 342 13.38 -1.91 1.79
N PHE A 343 12.42 -1.69 2.69
CA PHE A 343 11.03 -1.43 2.30
C PHE A 343 10.79 -0.03 1.73
N ILE A 344 11.61 0.98 2.04
CA ILE A 344 11.58 2.27 1.35
C ILE A 344 11.88 2.09 -0.14
N VAL A 345 12.85 1.25 -0.49
CA VAL A 345 13.17 0.95 -1.89
C VAL A 345 11.98 0.25 -2.57
N LEU A 346 11.37 -0.72 -1.91
CA LEU A 346 10.26 -1.50 -2.47
C LEU A 346 8.99 -0.67 -2.67
N TRP A 347 8.61 0.15 -1.68
CA TRP A 347 7.31 0.81 -1.64
C TRP A 347 7.34 2.25 -2.13
N PRO A 348 7.76 3.27 -1.33
CA PRO A 348 7.71 4.65 -1.77
C PRO A 348 8.58 4.93 -3.00
N ALA A 349 9.83 4.43 -3.05
CA ALA A 349 10.69 4.63 -4.21
C ALA A 349 10.25 3.78 -5.41
N GLY A 350 10.02 2.47 -5.18
CA GLY A 350 9.65 1.52 -6.23
C GLY A 350 8.34 1.89 -6.94
N SER A 351 7.33 2.33 -6.19
CA SER A 351 6.05 2.76 -6.78
C SER A 351 6.16 4.06 -7.59
N LEU A 352 6.96 5.03 -7.15
CA LEU A 352 7.24 6.26 -7.92
C LEU A 352 7.95 5.94 -9.23
N VAL A 353 8.96 5.07 -9.19
CA VAL A 353 9.68 4.60 -10.38
C VAL A 353 8.74 3.83 -11.30
N LEU A 354 7.90 2.95 -10.76
CA LEU A 354 6.92 2.18 -11.52
C LEU A 354 5.92 3.10 -12.25
N PHE A 355 5.29 4.04 -11.53
CA PHE A 355 4.30 4.94 -12.13
C PHE A 355 4.96 5.82 -13.20
N THR A 356 6.12 6.39 -12.90
CA THR A 356 6.85 7.27 -13.82
C THR A 356 7.30 6.51 -15.08
N SER A 357 7.88 5.32 -14.94
CA SER A 357 8.33 4.50 -16.06
C SER A 357 7.18 4.05 -16.97
N LEU A 358 6.05 3.61 -16.41
CA LEU A 358 4.85 3.25 -17.16
C LEU A 358 4.28 4.46 -17.93
N LEU A 359 4.26 5.63 -17.31
CA LEU A 359 3.79 6.87 -17.94
C LEU A 359 4.72 7.32 -19.08
N ILE A 360 6.03 7.25 -18.88
CA ILE A 360 7.02 7.53 -19.93
C ILE A 360 6.86 6.56 -21.10
N ALA A 361 6.68 5.27 -20.84
CA ALA A 361 6.44 4.26 -21.89
C ALA A 361 5.15 4.53 -22.67
N CYS A 362 4.11 5.05 -22.01
CA CYS A 362 2.84 5.41 -22.65
C CYS A 362 2.89 6.77 -23.38
N SER A 363 3.92 7.58 -23.17
CA SER A 363 3.97 8.96 -23.68
C SER A 363 3.91 9.04 -25.22
N LYS A 364 4.67 8.21 -25.94
CA LYS A 364 4.68 8.21 -27.42
C LYS A 364 3.34 7.75 -28.00
N PRO A 365 2.76 6.60 -27.60
CA PRO A 365 1.43 6.18 -28.07
C PRO A 365 0.30 7.18 -27.77
N LEU A 366 0.33 7.81 -26.60
CA LEU A 366 -0.67 8.81 -26.19
C LEU A 366 -0.63 10.07 -27.06
N ARG A 367 0.57 10.51 -27.47
CA ARG A 367 0.77 11.63 -28.40
C ARG A 367 0.33 11.26 -29.81
N ALA A 368 0.67 10.06 -30.27
CA ALA A 368 0.31 9.54 -31.59
C ALA A 368 -1.19 9.17 -31.73
N LYS A 369 -1.97 9.22 -30.65
CA LYS A 369 -3.40 8.79 -30.60
C LYS A 369 -3.61 7.33 -31.04
N SER A 370 -2.60 6.49 -30.86
CA SER A 370 -2.61 5.06 -31.22
C SER A 370 -2.58 4.20 -29.95
N PRO A 371 -3.74 3.94 -29.31
CA PRO A 371 -3.77 3.19 -28.06
C PRO A 371 -3.38 1.72 -28.27
N ASN A 372 -2.35 1.29 -27.56
CA ASN A 372 -1.82 -0.07 -27.55
C ASN A 372 -2.25 -0.82 -26.27
N ALA A 373 -1.92 -2.11 -26.12
CA ALA A 373 -2.35 -2.90 -24.96
C ALA A 373 -1.87 -2.29 -23.62
N LEU A 374 -0.63 -1.80 -23.57
CA LEU A 374 -0.06 -1.15 -22.38
C LEU A 374 -0.84 0.11 -21.98
N THR A 375 -1.15 0.99 -22.93
CA THR A 375 -1.88 2.24 -22.65
C THR A 375 -3.29 1.99 -22.12
N LYS A 376 -3.92 0.88 -22.53
CA LYS A 376 -5.22 0.43 -22.01
C LYS A 376 -5.06 -0.12 -20.59
N ALA A 377 -4.04 -0.94 -20.35
CA ALA A 377 -3.73 -1.52 -19.04
C ALA A 377 -3.37 -0.46 -17.98
N THR A 378 -2.69 0.61 -18.38
CA THR A 378 -2.28 1.73 -17.49
C THR A 378 -3.27 2.89 -17.49
N ALA A 379 -4.46 2.73 -18.11
CA ALA A 379 -5.45 3.80 -18.23
C ALA A 379 -5.82 4.42 -16.88
N PHE A 380 -5.77 3.64 -15.79
CA PHE A 380 -5.97 4.15 -14.43
C PHE A 380 -5.06 5.34 -14.09
N LEU A 381 -3.81 5.38 -14.57
CA LEU A 381 -2.84 6.42 -14.22
C LEU A 381 -3.05 7.72 -15.00
N HIS A 382 -3.40 7.65 -16.30
CA HIS A 382 -3.38 8.82 -17.19
C HIS A 382 -4.75 9.27 -17.69
N ARG A 383 -5.77 8.39 -17.67
CA ARG A 383 -7.03 8.62 -18.40
C ARG A 383 -7.80 9.85 -17.92
N GLU A 384 -7.69 10.22 -16.65
CA GLU A 384 -8.44 11.33 -16.06
C GLU A 384 -7.79 12.71 -16.31
N TYR A 385 -6.52 12.72 -16.70
CA TYR A 385 -5.73 13.95 -16.89
C TYR A 385 -5.65 14.39 -18.35
N LYS A 386 -5.44 15.69 -18.56
CA LYS A 386 -5.15 16.26 -19.88
C LYS A 386 -3.86 15.64 -20.45
N LYS A 387 -3.77 15.54 -21.78
CA LYS A 387 -2.63 14.89 -22.46
C LYS A 387 -1.28 15.56 -22.19
N THR A 388 -1.27 16.86 -21.90
CA THR A 388 -0.07 17.62 -21.51
C THR A 388 0.41 17.22 -20.11
N TRP A 389 -0.52 16.83 -19.23
CA TRP A 389 -0.32 16.53 -17.81
C TRP A 389 -0.56 15.04 -17.50
N TYR A 390 -0.29 14.15 -18.45
CA TYR A 390 -0.51 12.70 -18.29
C TYR A 390 0.26 12.09 -17.10
N TRP A 391 1.35 12.74 -16.67
CA TRP A 391 2.23 12.33 -15.58
C TRP A 391 1.78 12.82 -14.20
N TRP A 392 0.63 13.51 -14.10
CA TRP A 392 0.16 14.11 -12.86
C TRP A 392 -0.08 13.12 -11.72
N GLU A 393 -0.48 11.88 -12.04
CA GLU A 393 -0.66 10.84 -11.02
C GLU A 393 0.64 10.54 -10.25
N ALA A 394 1.80 10.65 -10.90
CA ALA A 394 3.09 10.49 -10.22
C ALA A 394 3.38 11.65 -9.27
N VAL A 395 2.96 12.87 -9.60
CA VAL A 395 3.06 14.06 -8.73
C VAL A 395 2.15 13.91 -7.51
N GLU A 396 0.91 13.46 -7.73
CA GLU A 396 -0.03 13.17 -6.64
C GLU A 396 0.53 12.11 -5.69
N LEU A 397 1.13 11.06 -6.22
CA LEU A 397 1.79 10.05 -5.40
C LEU A 397 2.98 10.62 -4.62
N ALA A 398 3.85 11.40 -5.28
CA ALA A 398 5.00 12.03 -4.63
C ALA A 398 4.57 12.95 -3.48
N ARG A 399 3.54 13.77 -3.70
CA ARG A 399 2.96 14.64 -2.67
C ARG A 399 2.47 13.85 -1.47
N LYS A 400 1.72 12.77 -1.69
CA LYS A 400 1.25 11.89 -0.61
C LYS A 400 2.43 11.34 0.18
N LEU A 401 3.43 10.80 -0.50
CA LEU A 401 4.61 10.21 0.16
C LEU A 401 5.40 11.23 0.98
N VAL A 402 5.52 12.47 0.50
CA VAL A 402 6.15 13.56 1.27
C VAL A 402 5.35 13.83 2.54
N LEU A 403 4.03 14.04 2.42
CA LEU A 403 3.17 14.44 3.53
C LEU A 403 2.85 13.32 4.53
N THR A 404 2.92 12.05 4.13
CA THR A 404 2.62 10.91 5.03
C THR A 404 3.86 10.18 5.53
N GLY A 405 5.02 10.38 4.89
CA GLY A 405 6.22 9.58 5.12
C GLY A 405 7.47 10.42 5.35
N PHE A 406 7.98 11.10 4.32
CA PHE A 406 9.30 11.75 4.38
C PHE A 406 9.43 12.80 5.48
N VAL A 407 8.33 13.47 5.87
CA VAL A 407 8.32 14.42 6.97
C VAL A 407 8.71 13.78 8.33
N LEU A 408 8.51 12.46 8.51
CA LEU A 408 8.93 11.74 9.71
C LEU A 408 10.45 11.65 9.89
N LEU A 409 11.23 11.91 8.84
CA LEU A 409 12.70 11.97 8.93
C LEU A 409 13.18 13.16 9.75
N ILE A 410 12.36 14.20 9.89
CA ILE A 410 12.64 15.32 10.79
C ILE A 410 12.41 14.82 12.22
N PRO A 411 13.32 14.98 13.19
CA PRO A 411 13.13 14.52 14.57
C PRO A 411 11.90 15.14 15.26
N GLU A 412 11.33 14.45 16.25
CA GLU A 412 10.14 14.92 16.99
C GLU A 412 10.43 16.21 17.77
N GLU A 413 11.66 16.43 18.23
CA GLU A 413 12.10 17.68 18.85
C GLU A 413 11.82 18.91 17.97
N ARG A 414 11.68 18.69 16.66
CA ARG A 414 11.35 19.69 15.66
C ARG A 414 9.98 19.42 15.04
N ALA A 415 9.01 18.93 15.81
CA ALA A 415 7.64 18.68 15.36
C ALA A 415 6.99 19.91 14.72
N PHE A 416 7.26 21.12 15.22
CA PHE A 416 6.84 22.36 14.59
C PHE A 416 7.37 22.50 13.15
N VAL A 417 8.63 22.12 12.90
CA VAL A 417 9.22 22.15 11.54
C VAL A 417 8.52 21.16 10.61
N ARG A 418 8.08 20.00 11.13
CA ARG A 418 7.27 19.04 10.35
C ARG A 418 5.99 19.70 9.83
N LEU A 419 5.27 20.41 10.70
CA LEU A 419 4.04 21.12 10.34
C LEU A 419 4.31 22.24 9.33
N VAL A 420 5.34 23.08 9.56
CA VAL A 420 5.72 24.15 8.62
C VAL A 420 6.05 23.60 7.23
N VAL A 421 6.83 22.52 7.14
CA VAL A 421 7.15 21.86 5.87
C VAL A 421 5.88 21.35 5.19
N ALA A 422 4.98 20.71 5.92
CA ALA A 422 3.71 20.24 5.38
C ALA A 422 2.81 21.38 4.89
N THR A 423 2.71 22.48 5.65
CA THR A 423 1.96 23.68 5.24
C THR A 423 2.54 24.27 3.95
N LEU A 424 3.86 24.38 3.83
CA LEU A 424 4.52 24.90 2.63
C LEU A 424 4.27 23.99 1.41
N VAL A 425 4.43 22.68 1.57
CA VAL A 425 4.16 21.70 0.50
C VAL A 425 2.70 21.74 0.06
N CYS A 426 1.75 21.79 1.02
CA CYS A 426 0.33 21.89 0.73
C CYS A 426 -0.04 23.20 0.03
N SER A 427 0.51 24.33 0.49
CA SER A 427 0.29 25.65 -0.11
C SER A 427 0.82 25.70 -1.54
N PHE A 428 2.08 25.30 -1.75
CA PHE A 428 2.69 25.22 -3.08
C PHE A 428 1.86 24.34 -4.02
N TYR A 429 1.46 23.15 -3.55
CA TYR A 429 0.66 22.24 -4.34
C TYR A 429 -0.71 22.81 -4.71
N ALA A 430 -1.41 23.45 -3.77
CA ALA A 430 -2.71 24.06 -4.02
C ALA A 430 -2.62 25.16 -5.09
N VAL A 431 -1.58 26.00 -5.05
CA VAL A 431 -1.32 27.04 -6.06
C VAL A 431 -1.06 26.40 -7.43
N VAL A 432 -0.16 25.40 -7.47
CA VAL A 432 0.18 24.68 -8.70
C VAL A 432 -1.07 24.04 -9.31
N LEU A 433 -1.92 23.41 -8.51
CA LEU A 433 -3.15 22.78 -8.96
C LEU A 433 -4.17 23.82 -9.49
N ALA A 434 -4.34 24.96 -8.80
CA ALA A 434 -5.24 26.03 -9.20
C ALA A 434 -4.86 26.67 -10.56
N VAL A 435 -3.55 26.76 -10.85
CA VAL A 435 -2.99 27.29 -12.10
C VAL A 435 -3.01 26.24 -13.21
N VAL A 436 -2.51 25.04 -12.94
CA VAL A 436 -2.30 24.00 -13.97
C VAL A 436 -3.61 23.36 -14.43
N ARG A 437 -4.55 23.13 -13.51
CA ARG A 437 -5.84 22.45 -13.77
C ARG A 437 -5.67 21.19 -14.64
N PRO A 438 -5.03 20.14 -14.10
CA PRO A 438 -4.57 18.98 -14.86
C PRO A 438 -5.72 18.06 -15.29
N TYR A 439 -6.90 18.13 -14.67
CA TYR A 439 -8.01 17.21 -14.95
C TYR A 439 -8.73 17.59 -16.23
N LYS A 440 -9.39 16.60 -16.85
CA LYS A 440 -10.21 16.84 -18.06
C LYS A 440 -11.51 17.58 -17.75
N ARG A 441 -12.10 17.35 -16.56
CA ARG A 441 -13.37 17.94 -16.15
C ARG A 441 -13.13 19.03 -15.12
N VAL A 442 -13.80 20.17 -15.30
CA VAL A 442 -13.67 21.32 -14.40
C VAL A 442 -14.12 20.99 -12.97
N GLU A 443 -15.16 20.18 -12.82
CA GLU A 443 -15.63 19.72 -11.50
C GLU A 443 -14.54 18.97 -10.72
N ASP A 444 -13.69 18.20 -11.40
CA ASP A 444 -12.64 17.42 -10.76
C ASP A 444 -11.47 18.34 -10.38
N ASP A 445 -11.14 19.35 -11.20
CA ASP A 445 -10.19 20.41 -10.82
C ASP A 445 -10.67 21.18 -9.59
N VAL A 446 -11.96 21.57 -9.54
CA VAL A 446 -12.55 22.28 -8.39
C VAL A 446 -12.51 21.42 -7.13
N LEU A 447 -12.87 20.13 -7.23
CA LEU A 447 -12.81 19.20 -6.11
C LEU A 447 -11.38 19.00 -5.60
N ALA A 448 -10.41 18.89 -6.51
CA ALA A 448 -9.00 18.72 -6.16
C ALA A 448 -8.44 19.98 -5.48
N VAL A 449 -8.80 21.18 -5.94
CA VAL A 449 -8.43 22.44 -5.28
C VAL A 449 -9.10 22.55 -3.91
N ALA A 450 -10.40 22.25 -3.80
CA ALA A 450 -11.13 22.31 -2.54
C ALA A 450 -10.55 21.37 -1.48
N THR A 451 -10.24 20.12 -1.85
CA THR A 451 -9.60 19.16 -0.94
C THR A 451 -8.17 19.56 -0.56
N SER A 452 -7.41 20.16 -1.48
CA SER A 452 -6.07 20.68 -1.19
C SER A 452 -6.10 21.89 -0.24
N LEU A 453 -7.07 22.80 -0.41
CA LEU A 453 -7.30 23.91 0.51
C LEU A 453 -7.78 23.40 1.88
N ALA A 454 -8.64 22.40 1.92
CA ALA A 454 -9.04 21.77 3.18
C ALA A 454 -7.83 21.17 3.91
N LEU A 455 -6.92 20.45 3.22
CA LEU A 455 -5.67 19.98 3.84
C LEU A 455 -4.81 21.14 4.36
N LEU A 456 -4.68 22.23 3.59
CA LEU A 456 -3.93 23.41 4.02
C LEU A 456 -4.51 24.00 5.31
N LEU A 457 -5.84 24.13 5.39
CA LEU A 457 -6.53 24.61 6.60
C LEU A 457 -6.33 23.65 7.78
N LEU A 458 -6.30 22.33 7.56
CA LEU A 458 -6.01 21.36 8.61
C LEU A 458 -4.57 21.52 9.14
N PHE A 459 -3.59 21.68 8.25
CA PHE A 459 -2.21 21.94 8.68
C PHE A 459 -2.04 23.30 9.35
N LEU A 460 -2.78 24.33 8.92
CA LEU A 460 -2.74 25.65 9.56
C LEU A 460 -3.43 25.64 10.93
N GLY A 461 -4.55 24.95 11.09
CA GLY A 461 -5.25 24.83 12.37
C GLY A 461 -4.55 23.93 13.39
N THR A 462 -3.50 23.20 12.97
CA THR A 462 -2.67 22.36 13.86
C THR A 462 -1.32 22.99 14.22
N ASN A 463 -0.91 24.06 13.53
CA ASN A 463 0.18 24.94 13.97
C ASN A 463 -0.28 25.78 15.17
#